data_AF-A0A9E0PQW3-F1
#
_entry.id   AF-A0A9E0PQW3-F1
#
_cell.length_a   1.000
_cell.length_b   1.000
_cell.length_c   1.000
_cell.angle_alpha   90.00
_cell.angle_beta   90.00
_cell.angle_gamma   90.00
#
_symmetry.space_group_name_H-M   'P 1'
#
loop_
_entity.id
_entity.type
_entity.pdbx_description
1 polymer ?
#
loop_
_entity_poly.entity_id
_entity_poly.type
_entity_poly.pdbx_seq_one_letter_code
_entity_poly.pdbx_strand_id
1 'polypeptide(L)' 'MSPRELVQYLMAENDLAQKDLVPEFGSPSRVSEFLNGERNLSLEQAKRLAGRFGLGIAMLLE' A
#
# COMPACT_ATOMS: atom_id res chain seq x y z
N MET A 1 7.17 -12.48 1.77
CA MET A 1 6.06 -11.51 1.89
C MET A 1 6.31 -10.44 0.84
N SER A 2 5.42 -10.32 -0.12
CA SER A 2 5.40 -9.24 -1.11
C SER A 2 4.89 -7.93 -0.49
N PRO A 3 5.19 -6.75 -1.06
CA PRO A 3 4.60 -5.47 -0.67
C PRO A 3 3.08 -5.52 -0.60
N ARG A 4 2.42 -6.26 -1.52
CA ARG A 4 0.97 -6.44 -1.52
C ARG A 4 0.49 -7.19 -0.27
N GLU A 5 1.12 -8.31 0.05
CA GLU A 5 0.80 -9.08 1.26
C GLU A 5 1.05 -8.27 2.53
N LEU A 6 2.14 -7.48 2.56
CA LEU A 6 2.45 -6.58 3.66
C LEU A 6 1.36 -5.52 3.83
N VAL A 7 0.94 -4.87 2.74
CA VAL A 7 -0.15 -3.86 2.81
C VAL A 7 -1.47 -4.50 3.23
N GLN A 8 -1.82 -5.68 2.74
CA GLN A 8 -3.03 -6.41 3.17
C GLN A 8 -2.98 -6.76 4.66
N TYR A 9 -1.82 -7.21 5.17
CA TYR A 9 -1.63 -7.46 6.59
C TYR A 9 -1.81 -6.19 7.43
N LEU A 10 -1.18 -5.07 7.02
CA LEU A 10 -1.31 -3.79 7.73
C LEU A 10 -2.74 -3.27 7.70
N MET A 11 -3.46 -3.46 6.60
CA MET A 11 -4.88 -3.11 6.53
C MET A 11 -5.69 -3.88 7.56
N ALA A 12 -5.51 -5.20 7.65
CA ALA A 12 -6.22 -6.05 8.60
C ALA A 12 -5.88 -5.67 10.05
N GLU A 13 -4.60 -5.47 10.36
CA GLU A 13 -4.13 -5.13 11.72
C GLU A 13 -4.64 -3.76 12.21
N ASN A 14 -4.93 -2.84 11.27
CA ASN A 14 -5.38 -1.48 11.58
C ASN A 14 -6.87 -1.25 11.28
N ASP A 15 -7.64 -2.30 10.97
CA ASP A 15 -9.06 -2.22 10.57
C ASP A 15 -9.33 -1.21 9.43
N LEU A 16 -8.43 -1.18 8.44
CA LEU A 16 -8.51 -0.26 7.30
C LEU A 16 -9.18 -0.93 6.09
N ALA A 17 -10.10 -0.20 5.46
CA ALA A 17 -10.63 -0.56 4.16
C ALA A 17 -9.79 0.03 3.02
N GLN A 18 -9.99 -0.46 1.79
CA GLN A 18 -9.25 0.04 0.61
C GLN A 18 -9.36 1.56 0.43
N LYS A 19 -10.55 2.13 0.71
CA LYS A 19 -10.80 3.58 0.63
C LYS A 19 -9.88 4.39 1.54
N ASP A 20 -9.39 3.79 2.63
CA ASP A 20 -8.57 4.48 3.63
C ASP A 20 -7.11 4.59 3.18
N LEU A 21 -6.71 3.85 2.13
CA LEU A 21 -5.40 3.96 1.47
C LEU A 21 -5.39 4.97 0.30
N VAL A 22 -6.52 5.59 -0.01
CA VAL A 22 -6.59 6.58 -1.10
C VAL A 22 -5.60 7.74 -0.93
N PRO A 23 -5.30 8.27 0.27
CA PRO A 23 -4.30 9.33 0.44
C PRO A 23 -2.89 8.95 -0.08
N GLU A 24 -2.51 7.68 0.05
CA GLU A 24 -1.21 7.17 -0.38
C GLU A 24 -1.21 6.83 -1.86
N PHE A 25 -2.35 6.36 -2.40
CA PHE A 25 -2.45 5.89 -3.79
C PHE A 25 -2.96 6.94 -4.79
N GLY A 26 -3.68 7.97 -4.33
CA GLY A 26 -4.26 9.07 -5.10
C GLY A 26 -5.69 8.82 -5.60
N SER A 27 -6.10 7.58 -5.82
CA SER A 27 -7.48 7.24 -6.20
C SER A 27 -7.87 5.82 -5.77
N PRO A 28 -9.17 5.53 -5.57
CA PRO A 28 -9.65 4.18 -5.24
C PRO A 28 -9.25 3.12 -6.26
N SER A 29 -9.29 3.46 -7.56
CA SER A 29 -8.88 2.55 -8.63
C SER A 29 -7.43 2.11 -8.48
N ARG A 30 -6.53 3.03 -8.11
CA ARG A 30 -5.11 2.70 -7.92
C ARG A 30 -4.87 1.80 -6.70
N VAL A 31 -5.68 1.94 -5.65
CA VAL A 31 -5.65 1.00 -4.51
C VAL A 31 -6.07 -0.39 -4.97
N SER A 32 -7.20 -0.49 -5.69
CA SER A 32 -7.72 -1.76 -6.18
C SER A 32 -6.75 -2.44 -7.15
N GLU A 33 -6.22 -1.72 -8.14
CA GLU A 33 -5.24 -2.25 -9.11
C GLU A 33 -4.04 -2.87 -8.38
N PHE A 34 -3.53 -2.21 -7.34
CA PHE A 34 -2.43 -2.74 -6.53
C PHE A 34 -2.82 -3.97 -5.70
N LEU A 35 -3.95 -3.91 -4.99
CA LEU A 35 -4.39 -5.04 -4.17
C LEU A 35 -4.78 -6.27 -5.00
N ASN A 36 -5.18 -6.07 -6.25
CA ASN A 36 -5.42 -7.16 -7.21
C ASN A 36 -4.12 -7.65 -7.89
N GLY A 37 -3.00 -6.94 -7.73
CA GLY A 37 -1.72 -7.26 -8.37
C GLY A 37 -1.63 -6.87 -9.84
N GLU A 38 -2.53 -6.01 -10.31
CA GLU A 38 -2.52 -5.46 -11.68
C GLU A 38 -1.43 -4.39 -11.83
N ARG A 39 -1.01 -3.74 -10.74
CA ARG A 39 0.07 -2.76 -10.71
C ARG A 39 0.92 -2.84 -9.45
N ASN A 40 2.22 -2.58 -9.60
CA ASN A 40 3.14 -2.40 -8.48
C ASN A 40 3.08 -0.96 -7.94
N LEU A 41 3.60 -0.77 -6.72
CA LEU A 41 3.76 0.56 -6.13
C LEU A 41 4.74 1.40 -6.95
N SER A 42 4.39 2.66 -7.21
CA SER A 42 5.40 3.65 -7.56
C SER A 42 6.25 3.99 -6.35
N LEU A 43 7.46 4.52 -6.59
CA LEU A 43 8.35 4.97 -5.51
C LEU A 43 7.67 5.98 -4.57
N GLU A 44 6.86 6.90 -5.12
CA GLU A 44 6.12 7.88 -4.32
C GLU A 44 5.01 7.24 -3.48
N GLN A 45 4.30 6.24 -4.00
CA GLN A 45 3.31 5.49 -3.22
C GLN A 45 3.98 4.70 -2.09
N ALA A 46 5.11 4.05 -2.39
CA ALA A 46 5.90 3.33 -1.40
C ALA A 46 6.38 4.26 -0.28
N LYS A 47 6.88 5.46 -0.60
CA LYS A 47 7.26 6.48 0.41
C LYS A 47 6.08 6.88 1.30
N ARG A 48 4.91 7.14 0.72
CA ARG A 48 3.72 7.55 1.48
C ARG A 48 3.24 6.44 2.42
N LEU A 49 3.16 5.21 1.93
CA LEU A 49 2.82 4.04 2.74
C LEU A 49 3.83 3.79 3.86
N ALA A 50 5.12 3.84 3.53
CA ALA A 50 6.20 3.71 4.51
C ALA A 50 6.07 4.77 5.62
N GLY A 51 5.78 6.03 5.24
CA GLY A 51 5.54 7.12 6.18
C GLY A 51 4.31 6.89 7.06
N ARG A 52 3.20 6.43 6.50
CA ARG A 52 1.97 6.14 7.25
C ARG A 52 2.15 5.04 8.29
N PHE A 53 2.81 3.96 7.92
CA PHE A 53 2.94 2.77 8.78
C PHE A 53 4.25 2.72 9.56
N GLY A 54 5.11 3.74 9.45
CA GLY A 54 6.40 3.79 10.15
C GLY A 54 7.39 2.70 9.70
N LEU A 55 7.35 2.31 8.43
CA LEU A 55 8.14 1.21 7.87
C LEU A 55 9.36 1.73 7.10
N GLY A 56 10.39 0.88 6.98
CA GLY A 56 11.45 1.10 6.01
C GLY A 56 10.94 0.92 4.58
N ILE A 57 11.19 1.89 3.69
CA ILE A 57 10.72 1.85 2.30
C ILE A 57 11.12 0.58 1.55
N ALA A 58 12.28 -0.01 1.88
CA ALA A 58 12.78 -1.24 1.27
C ALA A 58 11.82 -2.43 1.40
N MET A 59 10.92 -2.43 2.39
CA MET A 59 9.88 -3.46 2.57
C MET A 59 8.77 -3.39 1.49
N LEU A 60 8.70 -2.28 0.75
CA LEU A 60 7.66 -1.99 -0.24
C LEU A 60 8.21 -1.88 -1.67
N LEU A 61 9.49 -2.18 -1.87
CA LEU A 61 10.14 -2.17 -3.18
C LEU A 61 10.29 -3.61 -3.67
N GLU A 62 9.80 -3.86 -4.88
CA GLU A 62 10.01 -5.09 -5.67
C GLU A 62 10.57 -4.73 -7.05
#